data_AF-A0A8H6Y242-F1
#
_entry.id   AF-A0A8H6Y242-F1
#
_cell.length_a   1.000
_cell.length_b   1.000
_cell.length_c   1.000
_cell.angle_alpha   90.00
_cell.angle_beta   90.00
_cell.angle_gamma   90.00
#
_symmetry.space_group_name_H-M   'P 1'
#
loop_
_entity.id
_entity.type
_entity.pdbx_description
1 polymer ?
#
loop_
_entity_poly.entity_id
_entity_poly.type
_entity_poly.pdbx_seq_one_letter_code
_entity_poly.pdbx_strand_id
1 'polypeptide(L)'
;MATITYAPPPGPPPHLIQYAPPPGPPPQMYAPPPGPPPQMPVYAPPIECKSTEDLAAYIRASLPLLASQGWLSLPLPPALESLYSALFAASSSYFALPPDTPDKTKYAAPSGTGASDEGFADLVGEKALITIRRAGPAGTPAPLRDATEAAWAATGEVFLQAMHDIAEGLELSELDAFDEMSKEAKGMPERGAPRAASLLRLFRYVRPESASSEGSEAKGGAGGKGKAESASSPRHTKTSASSRSSWVPRRAWTRATPRGGGSASRTHPLSRRRKS
;
A
#
# COMPACT_ATOMS: atom_id res chain seq x y z
N MET A 1 27.99 34.42 -48.07
CA MET A 1 28.56 33.83 -46.84
C MET A 1 27.91 34.53 -45.67
N ALA A 2 27.08 33.84 -44.89
CA ALA A 2 26.36 34.43 -43.76
C ALA A 2 27.16 34.21 -42.48
N THR A 3 27.55 35.29 -41.82
CA THR A 3 28.29 35.27 -40.56
C THR A 3 27.30 35.11 -39.42
N ILE A 4 27.35 33.96 -38.74
CA ILE A 4 26.54 33.68 -37.55
C ILE A 4 27.26 34.25 -36.33
N THR A 5 26.73 35.34 -35.77
CA THR A 5 27.21 35.93 -34.52
C THR A 5 26.58 35.20 -33.35
N TYR A 6 27.40 34.47 -32.59
CA TYR A 6 26.97 33.80 -31.35
C TYR A 6 26.91 34.82 -30.20
N ALA A 7 25.79 34.85 -29.50
CA ALA A 7 25.68 35.57 -28.23
C ALA A 7 26.44 34.80 -27.13
N PRO A 8 27.18 35.50 -26.25
CA PRO A 8 27.88 34.86 -25.14
C PRO A 8 26.87 34.25 -24.14
N PRO A 9 27.22 33.13 -23.49
CA PRO A 9 26.34 32.47 -22.52
C PRO A 9 26.09 33.39 -21.31
N PRO A 10 24.90 33.33 -20.70
CA PRO A 10 24.59 34.09 -19.50
C PRO A 10 25.54 33.70 -18.36
N GLY A 11 26.02 34.70 -17.63
CA GLY A 11 26.91 34.50 -16.48
C GLY A 11 26.25 33.71 -15.36
N PRO A 12 27.03 33.14 -14.44
CA PRO A 12 26.51 32.38 -13.30
C PRO A 12 25.60 33.26 -12.45
N PRO A 13 24.46 32.73 -11.95
CA PRO A 13 23.56 33.49 -11.11
C PRO A 13 24.26 33.95 -9.83
N PRO A 14 23.94 35.17 -9.32
CA PRO A 14 24.52 35.68 -8.09
C PRO A 14 24.24 34.72 -6.93
N HIS A 15 25.28 34.52 -6.12
CA HIS A 15 25.37 33.62 -4.98
C HIS A 15 24.05 33.42 -4.25
N LEU A 16 23.47 32.21 -4.36
CA LEU A 16 22.38 31.78 -3.50
C LEU A 16 22.86 31.87 -2.05
N ILE A 17 22.24 32.75 -1.27
CA ILE A 17 22.50 32.86 0.16
C ILE A 17 22.14 31.52 0.78
N GLN A 18 23.17 30.74 1.11
CA GLN A 18 23.03 29.43 1.73
C GLN A 18 22.77 29.65 3.22
N TYR A 19 21.49 29.73 3.59
CA TYR A 19 21.10 29.78 4.99
C TYR A 19 21.46 28.45 5.66
N ALA A 20 22.21 28.52 6.75
CA ALA A 20 22.38 27.37 7.62
C ALA A 20 20.98 26.95 8.12
N PRO A 21 20.63 25.65 8.09
CA PRO A 21 19.36 25.20 8.64
C PRO A 21 19.29 25.64 10.11
N PRO A 22 18.12 26.11 10.58
CA PRO A 22 17.95 26.46 11.97
C PRO A 22 18.34 25.27 12.87
N PRO A 23 18.96 25.51 14.03
CA PRO A 23 19.28 24.44 14.97
C PRO A 23 17.99 23.65 15.24
N GLY A 24 18.03 22.36 14.96
CA GLY A 24 16.90 21.48 15.19
C GLY A 24 16.51 21.52 16.68
N PRO A 25 15.22 21.27 16.99
CA PRO A 25 14.82 21.12 18.39
C PRO A 25 15.70 20.06 19.06
N PRO A 26 16.09 20.24 20.34
CA PRO A 26 16.82 19.22 21.06
C PRO A 26 16.04 17.90 20.98
N PRO A 27 16.70 16.74 20.82
CA PRO A 27 16.03 15.46 20.70
C PRO A 27 15.10 15.29 21.88
N GLN A 28 13.80 15.47 21.64
CA GLN A 28 12.80 15.23 22.67
C GLN A 28 12.81 13.74 22.88
N MET A 29 13.39 13.30 24.01
CA MET A 29 13.15 11.95 24.51
C MET A 29 11.64 11.81 24.59
N TYR A 30 11.09 10.96 23.72
CA TYR A 30 9.69 10.62 23.75
C TYR A 30 9.41 9.95 25.09
N ALA A 31 8.95 10.73 26.06
CA ALA A 31 8.41 10.18 27.29
C ALA A 31 7.00 9.69 26.94
N PRO A 32 6.72 8.38 27.07
CA PRO A 32 5.36 7.89 26.87
C PRO A 32 4.42 8.66 27.82
N PRO A 33 3.15 8.88 27.42
CA PRO A 33 2.19 9.60 28.25
C PRO A 33 2.15 9.02 29.67
N PRO A 34 2.16 9.86 30.72
CA PRO A 34 2.14 9.40 32.10
C PRO A 34 0.81 8.72 32.40
N GLY A 35 0.85 7.42 32.62
CA GLY A 35 -0.28 6.60 33.01
C GLY A 35 -0.02 5.13 32.72
N PRO A 36 -0.62 4.20 33.49
CA PRO A 36 -0.62 2.80 33.08
C PRO A 36 -1.28 2.71 31.71
N PRO A 37 -0.76 1.89 30.78
CA PRO A 37 -1.45 1.63 29.53
C PRO A 37 -2.88 1.16 29.86
N PRO A 38 -3.90 1.58 29.07
CA PRO A 38 -5.27 1.17 29.31
C PRO A 38 -5.34 -0.35 29.53
N GLN A 39 -5.79 -0.76 30.73
CA GLN A 39 -5.69 -2.16 31.19
C GLN A 39 -6.55 -3.13 30.38
N MET A 40 -7.50 -2.60 29.61
CA MET A 40 -8.20 -3.35 28.59
C MET A 40 -7.83 -2.77 27.24
N PRO A 41 -7.24 -3.55 26.31
CA PRO A 41 -7.56 -3.33 24.91
C PRO A 41 -9.09 -3.36 24.87
N VAL A 42 -9.71 -2.25 24.47
CA VAL A 42 -11.12 -2.27 24.07
C VAL A 42 -11.14 -3.12 22.80
N TYR A 43 -11.08 -4.44 22.98
CA TYR A 43 -11.52 -5.41 22.00
C TYR A 43 -13.03 -5.22 21.94
N ALA A 44 -13.46 -4.14 21.27
CA ALA A 44 -14.67 -4.24 20.52
C ALA A 44 -14.47 -5.48 19.63
N PRO A 45 -15.36 -6.49 19.69
CA PRO A 45 -15.27 -7.61 18.78
C PRO A 45 -15.09 -7.03 17.36
N PRO A 46 -14.29 -7.68 16.49
CA PRO A 46 -14.18 -7.26 15.11
C PRO A 46 -15.59 -7.00 14.62
N ILE A 47 -15.88 -5.76 14.20
CA ILE A 47 -17.20 -5.39 13.70
C ILE A 47 -17.50 -6.46 12.65
N GLU A 48 -18.49 -7.31 12.92
CA GLU A 48 -18.86 -8.38 12.00
C GLU A 48 -19.09 -7.71 10.64
N CYS A 49 -18.20 -8.00 9.69
CA CYS A 49 -18.33 -7.49 8.35
C CYS A 49 -19.61 -8.09 7.77
N LYS A 50 -20.69 -7.34 7.87
CA LYS A 50 -21.90 -7.60 7.09
C LYS A 50 -21.48 -7.64 5.62
N SER A 51 -22.02 -8.62 4.90
CA SER A 51 -21.83 -8.89 3.47
C SER A 51 -21.25 -7.72 2.66
N THR A 52 -20.25 -8.02 1.83
CA THR A 52 -19.65 -7.07 0.86
C THR A 52 -20.66 -6.47 -0.14
N GLU A 53 -21.90 -6.98 -0.17
CA GLU A 53 -22.92 -6.60 -1.15
C GLU A 53 -23.38 -5.15 -1.07
N ASP A 54 -23.14 -4.43 0.03
CA ASP A 54 -23.44 -2.99 0.12
C ASP A 54 -22.41 -2.20 0.94
N LEU A 55 -21.19 -2.08 0.40
CA LEU A 55 -20.11 -1.26 0.98
C LEU A 55 -20.56 0.19 1.20
N ALA A 56 -21.33 0.76 0.27
CA ALA A 56 -21.79 2.14 0.34
C ALA A 56 -22.75 2.36 1.52
N ALA A 57 -23.75 1.50 1.72
CA ALA A 57 -24.63 1.59 2.88
C ALA A 57 -23.86 1.38 4.19
N TYR A 58 -22.89 0.47 4.22
CA TYR A 58 -22.04 0.26 5.40
C TYR A 58 -21.23 1.51 5.76
N ILE A 59 -20.57 2.13 4.79
CA ILE A 59 -19.79 3.37 5.00
C ILE A 59 -20.70 4.49 5.49
N ARG A 60 -21.84 4.73 4.83
CA ARG A 60 -22.81 5.77 5.22
C ARG A 60 -23.33 5.59 6.64
N ALA A 61 -23.72 4.37 7.00
CA ALA A 61 -24.17 4.06 8.35
C ALA A 61 -23.06 4.22 9.41
N SER A 62 -21.80 4.11 8.99
CA SER A 62 -20.62 4.17 9.87
C SER A 62 -19.95 5.55 9.91
N LEU A 63 -20.47 6.58 9.21
CA LEU A 63 -19.88 7.92 9.22
C LEU A 63 -19.77 8.55 10.63
N PRO A 64 -20.77 8.43 11.53
CA PRO A 64 -20.62 8.92 12.90
C PRO A 64 -19.48 8.22 13.65
N LEU A 65 -19.32 6.91 13.43
CA LEU A 65 -18.22 6.14 14.03
C LEU A 65 -16.88 6.64 13.49
N LEU A 66 -16.74 6.73 12.16
CA LEU A 66 -15.55 7.25 11.49
C LEU A 66 -15.18 8.65 12.01
N ALA A 67 -16.15 9.55 12.16
CA ALA A 67 -15.93 10.89 12.69
C ALA A 67 -15.46 10.88 14.15
N SER A 68 -15.97 9.96 14.98
CA SER A 68 -15.62 9.87 16.40
C SER A 68 -14.27 9.23 16.69
N GLN A 69 -13.87 8.20 15.92
CA GLN A 69 -12.66 7.41 16.20
C GLN A 69 -11.53 7.61 15.18
N GLY A 70 -11.82 8.22 14.03
CA GLY A 70 -10.84 8.51 12.98
C GLY A 70 -10.47 7.31 12.08
N TRP A 71 -11.15 6.17 12.19
CA TRP A 71 -10.92 4.99 11.34
C TRP A 71 -12.18 4.16 11.12
N LEU A 72 -12.19 3.31 10.09
CA LEU A 72 -13.25 2.33 9.82
C LEU A 72 -12.63 1.05 9.24
N SER A 73 -13.07 -0.11 9.70
CA SER A 73 -12.75 -1.39 9.05
C SER A 73 -13.72 -1.64 7.90
N LEU A 74 -13.19 -1.79 6.69
CA LEU A 74 -13.99 -2.11 5.51
C LEU A 74 -13.94 -3.63 5.25
N PRO A 75 -15.04 -4.24 4.78
CA PRO A 75 -15.02 -5.62 4.32
C PRO A 75 -14.06 -5.77 3.14
N LEU A 76 -13.16 -6.74 3.22
CA LEU A 76 -12.18 -6.98 2.17
C LEU A 76 -12.85 -7.70 0.99
N PRO A 77 -12.88 -7.13 -0.23
CA PRO A 77 -13.46 -7.83 -1.38
C PRO A 77 -12.67 -9.12 -1.68
N PRO A 78 -13.31 -10.25 -2.02
CA PRO A 78 -12.62 -11.51 -2.26
C PRO A 78 -11.52 -11.45 -3.33
N ALA A 79 -11.71 -10.59 -4.35
CA ALA A 79 -10.69 -10.34 -5.36
C ALA A 79 -9.43 -9.71 -4.74
N LEU A 80 -9.58 -8.72 -3.85
CA LEU A 80 -8.48 -8.03 -3.19
C LEU A 80 -7.79 -8.93 -2.15
N GLU A 81 -8.52 -9.81 -1.47
CA GLU A 81 -7.96 -10.82 -0.57
C GLU A 81 -6.94 -11.72 -1.26
N SER A 82 -7.26 -12.18 -2.48
CA SER A 82 -6.34 -13.01 -3.26
C SER A 82 -5.06 -12.26 -3.65
N LEU A 83 -5.17 -10.97 -3.98
CA LEU A 83 -4.04 -10.11 -4.33
C LEU A 83 -3.16 -9.80 -3.12
N TYR A 84 -3.77 -9.51 -1.97
CA TYR A 84 -3.03 -9.32 -0.73
C TYR A 84 -2.32 -10.60 -0.28
N SER A 85 -2.95 -11.77 -0.44
CA SER A 85 -2.30 -13.05 -0.16
C SER A 85 -1.05 -13.23 -1.02
N ALA A 86 -1.12 -12.91 -2.32
CA ALA A 86 0.03 -12.94 -3.23
C ALA A 86 1.11 -11.92 -2.83
N LEU A 87 0.72 -10.70 -2.46
CA LEU A 87 1.63 -9.65 -1.98
C LEU A 87 2.32 -10.05 -0.67
N PHE A 88 1.61 -10.67 0.27
CA PHE A 88 2.20 -11.16 1.51
C PHE A 88 3.18 -12.32 1.26
N ALA A 89 2.85 -13.25 0.38
CA ALA A 89 3.78 -14.31 -0.01
C ALA A 89 5.05 -13.75 -0.70
N ALA A 90 4.90 -12.79 -1.61
CA ALA A 90 6.00 -12.11 -2.28
C ALA A 90 6.87 -11.32 -1.28
N SER A 91 6.25 -10.58 -0.36
CA SER A 91 6.95 -9.81 0.67
C SER A 91 7.70 -10.68 1.66
N SER A 92 7.10 -11.77 2.12
CA SER A 92 7.77 -12.77 2.95
C SER A 92 9.02 -13.32 2.25
N SER A 93 8.90 -13.67 0.96
CA SER A 93 10.01 -14.16 0.16
C SER A 93 11.13 -13.13 0.01
N TYR A 94 10.77 -11.86 -0.24
CA TYR A 94 11.73 -10.76 -0.32
C TYR A 94 12.45 -10.52 1.02
N PHE A 95 11.73 -10.49 2.14
CA PHE A 95 12.35 -10.26 3.45
C PHE A 95 13.25 -11.41 3.88
N ALA A 96 12.98 -12.64 3.44
CA ALA A 96 13.81 -13.82 3.68
C ALA A 96 15.15 -13.80 2.93
N LEU A 97 15.33 -12.93 1.94
CA LEU A 97 16.62 -12.78 1.25
C LEU A 97 17.74 -12.38 2.22
N PRO A 98 18.98 -12.85 2.04
CA PRO A 98 20.13 -12.36 2.81
C PRO A 98 20.27 -10.83 2.72
N PRO A 99 20.73 -10.15 3.80
CA PRO A 99 20.90 -8.69 3.82
C PRO A 99 21.76 -8.15 2.67
N ASP A 100 22.81 -8.87 2.29
CA ASP A 100 23.79 -8.46 1.27
C ASP A 100 23.37 -8.81 -0.17
N THR A 101 22.11 -9.17 -0.38
CA THR A 101 21.63 -9.45 -1.74
C THR A 101 21.61 -8.18 -2.59
N PRO A 102 21.94 -8.28 -3.90
CA PRO A 102 21.90 -7.13 -4.80
C PRO A 102 20.57 -6.37 -4.79
N ASP A 103 19.45 -7.07 -4.61
CA ASP A 103 18.14 -6.43 -4.49
C ASP A 103 18.02 -5.60 -3.21
N LYS A 104 18.37 -6.11 -2.02
CA LYS A 104 18.29 -5.32 -0.78
C LYS A 104 19.25 -4.12 -0.80
N THR A 105 20.47 -4.31 -1.31
CA THR A 105 21.45 -3.23 -1.44
C THR A 105 21.03 -2.18 -2.45
N LYS A 106 20.51 -2.60 -3.63
CA LYS A 106 20.06 -1.68 -4.68
C LYS A 106 18.90 -0.79 -4.22
N TYR A 107 17.98 -1.36 -3.45
CA TYR A 107 16.80 -0.64 -2.98
C TYR A 107 16.98 -0.09 -1.56
N ALA A 108 18.17 -0.07 -0.98
CA ALA A 108 18.38 0.48 0.36
C ALA A 108 17.90 1.94 0.44
N ALA A 109 17.16 2.26 1.50
CA ALA A 109 16.73 3.63 1.76
C ALA A 109 17.98 4.53 1.90
N PRO A 110 17.99 5.73 1.31
CA PRO A 110 19.14 6.62 1.43
C PRO A 110 19.34 7.01 2.90
N SER A 111 20.58 7.14 3.35
CA SER A 111 20.89 7.70 4.67
C SER A 111 21.06 9.23 4.59
N GLY A 112 20.63 9.97 5.62
CA GLY A 112 20.86 11.41 5.76
C GLY A 112 19.62 12.32 5.69
N THR A 113 19.84 13.64 5.79
CA THR A 113 18.80 14.69 5.92
C THR A 113 17.98 14.95 4.65
N GLY A 114 18.33 14.30 3.53
CA GLY A 114 17.57 14.32 2.27
C GLY A 114 17.08 12.93 1.85
N ALA A 115 17.02 11.98 2.79
CA ALA A 115 16.61 10.61 2.52
C ALA A 115 15.18 10.58 1.96
N SER A 116 15.04 9.99 0.78
CA SER A 116 13.72 9.62 0.27
C SER A 116 13.13 8.58 1.22
N ASP A 117 11.86 8.72 1.61
CA ASP A 117 11.12 7.68 2.33
C ASP A 117 10.98 6.35 1.55
N GLU A 118 11.49 6.28 0.32
CA GLU A 118 11.45 5.13 -0.58
C GLU A 118 12.69 4.24 -0.40
N GLY A 119 12.48 2.93 -0.39
CA GLY A 119 13.54 1.94 -0.24
C GLY A 119 13.36 1.01 0.96
N PHE A 120 14.31 0.09 1.09
CA PHE A 120 14.43 -0.92 2.12
C PHE A 120 15.20 -0.38 3.33
N ALA A 121 14.66 -0.60 4.52
CA ALA A 121 15.31 -0.30 5.78
C ALA A 121 15.16 -1.48 6.73
N ASP A 122 16.23 -1.79 7.47
CA ASP A 122 16.24 -2.82 8.49
C ASP A 122 16.56 -2.19 9.84
N LEU A 123 15.57 -2.19 10.74
CA LEU A 123 15.70 -1.75 12.12
C LEU A 123 15.96 -2.99 12.97
N VAL A 124 17.24 -3.24 13.23
CA VAL A 124 17.73 -4.44 13.92
C VAL A 124 17.00 -4.63 15.24
N GLY A 125 16.40 -5.81 15.41
CA GLY A 125 15.65 -6.18 16.62
C GLY A 125 14.19 -5.67 16.66
N GLU A 126 13.76 -4.85 15.71
CA GLU A 126 12.41 -4.30 15.66
C GLU A 126 11.65 -4.75 14.41
N LYS A 127 12.05 -4.25 13.23
CA LYS A 127 11.33 -4.51 11.97
C LYS A 127 12.20 -4.25 10.75
N ALA A 128 11.94 -5.00 9.69
CA ALA A 128 12.37 -4.65 8.35
C ALA A 128 11.18 -4.07 7.59
N LEU A 129 11.43 -3.09 6.72
CA LEU A 129 10.41 -2.51 5.86
C LEU A 129 10.94 -2.19 4.47
N ILE A 130 10.04 -2.16 3.49
CA ILE A 130 10.31 -1.56 2.20
C ILE A 130 9.17 -0.61 1.84
N THR A 131 9.53 0.62 1.47
CA THR A 131 8.59 1.61 0.93
C THR A 131 8.72 1.67 -0.58
N ILE A 132 7.61 1.53 -1.28
CA ILE A 132 7.52 1.51 -2.73
C ILE A 132 6.62 2.67 -3.17
N ARG A 133 7.10 3.47 -4.14
CA ARG A 133 6.36 4.62 -4.70
C ARG A 133 6.22 4.58 -6.23
N ARG A 134 6.96 3.72 -6.92
CA ARG A 134 7.05 3.71 -8.40
C ARG A 134 7.08 2.30 -8.95
N ALA A 135 6.43 2.13 -10.11
CA ALA A 135 6.34 0.86 -10.81
C ALA A 135 7.70 0.40 -11.36
N GLY A 136 7.77 -0.87 -11.74
CA GLY A 136 8.87 -1.41 -12.52
C GLY A 136 10.24 -1.48 -11.82
N PRO A 137 11.31 -1.74 -12.59
CA PRO A 137 12.65 -2.07 -12.06
C PRO A 137 13.40 -0.92 -11.37
N ALA A 138 12.84 0.29 -11.40
CA ALA A 138 13.45 1.49 -10.82
C ALA A 138 12.97 1.74 -9.38
N GLY A 139 11.74 1.34 -9.05
CA GLY A 139 11.14 1.55 -7.72
C GLY A 139 10.76 0.28 -6.97
N THR A 140 10.62 -0.85 -7.68
CA THR A 140 10.12 -2.09 -7.07
C THR A 140 11.06 -3.28 -7.30
N PRO A 141 11.49 -4.00 -6.24
CA PRO A 141 12.26 -5.23 -6.36
C PRO A 141 11.59 -6.27 -7.26
N ALA A 142 12.39 -7.04 -7.99
CA ALA A 142 11.86 -8.04 -8.93
C ALA A 142 10.90 -9.04 -8.25
N PRO A 143 11.17 -9.57 -7.04
CA PRO A 143 10.25 -10.48 -6.36
C PRO A 143 8.89 -9.87 -5.99
N LEU A 144 8.79 -8.53 -5.92
CA LEU A 144 7.61 -7.82 -5.45
C LEU A 144 6.76 -7.23 -6.57
N ARG A 145 7.31 -7.09 -7.78
CA ARG A 145 6.77 -6.22 -8.83
C ARG A 145 5.31 -6.53 -9.17
N ASP A 146 5.06 -7.73 -9.67
CA ASP A 146 3.74 -8.09 -10.20
C ASP A 146 2.67 -8.07 -9.11
N ALA A 147 3.00 -8.59 -7.92
CA ALA A 147 2.08 -8.60 -6.79
C ALA A 147 1.79 -7.18 -6.24
N THR A 148 2.80 -6.31 -6.22
CA THR A 148 2.66 -4.93 -5.77
C THR A 148 1.81 -4.12 -6.73
N GLU A 149 2.08 -4.19 -8.03
CA GLU A 149 1.33 -3.45 -9.05
C GLU A 149 -0.15 -3.87 -9.06
N ALA A 150 -0.42 -5.18 -9.00
CA ALA A 150 -1.78 -5.69 -8.97
C ALA A 150 -2.54 -5.30 -7.68
N ALA A 151 -1.92 -5.48 -6.51
CA ALA A 151 -2.53 -5.10 -5.24
C ALA A 151 -2.74 -3.59 -5.13
N TRP A 152 -1.79 -2.77 -5.60
CA TRP A 152 -1.90 -1.32 -5.59
C TRP A 152 -3.10 -0.84 -6.40
N ALA A 153 -3.21 -1.27 -7.65
CA ALA A 153 -4.30 -0.86 -8.53
C ALA A 153 -5.67 -1.22 -7.95
N ALA A 154 -5.84 -2.47 -7.49
CA ALA A 154 -7.09 -2.92 -6.90
C ALA A 154 -7.41 -2.22 -5.57
N THR A 155 -6.40 -1.92 -4.75
CA THR A 155 -6.57 -1.15 -3.51
C THR A 155 -7.03 0.27 -3.81
N GLY A 156 -6.46 0.89 -4.84
CA GLY A 156 -6.82 2.25 -5.23
C GLY A 156 -8.24 2.37 -5.77
N GLU A 157 -8.74 1.36 -6.47
CA GLU A 157 -10.15 1.29 -6.87
C GLU A 157 -11.09 1.23 -5.66
N VAL A 158 -10.80 0.35 -4.69
CA VAL A 158 -11.60 0.24 -3.46
C VAL A 158 -11.53 1.52 -2.62
N PHE A 159 -10.34 2.12 -2.52
CA PHE A 159 -10.15 3.39 -1.82
C PHE A 159 -10.98 4.51 -2.46
N LEU A 160 -10.91 4.66 -3.78
CA LEU A 160 -11.67 5.68 -4.50
C LEU A 160 -13.18 5.49 -4.32
N GLN A 161 -13.66 4.25 -4.43
CA GLN A 161 -15.08 3.94 -4.18
C GLN A 161 -15.48 4.33 -2.76
N ALA A 162 -14.67 3.99 -1.76
CA ALA A 162 -14.95 4.35 -0.37
C ALA A 162 -14.96 5.87 -0.16
N MET A 163 -14.05 6.62 -0.82
CA MET A 163 -14.05 8.08 -0.76
C MET A 163 -15.30 8.69 -1.41
N HIS A 164 -15.76 8.13 -2.53
CA HIS A 164 -17.02 8.53 -3.16
C HIS A 164 -18.22 8.25 -2.25
N ASP A 165 -18.28 7.08 -1.62
CA ASP A 165 -19.35 6.71 -0.69
C ASP A 165 -19.37 7.61 0.56
N ILE A 166 -18.19 8.01 1.07
CA ILE A 166 -18.06 9.00 2.16
C ILE A 166 -18.58 10.36 1.69
N ALA A 167 -18.13 10.82 0.53
CA ALA A 167 -18.50 12.14 0.02
C ALA A 167 -19.99 12.26 -0.27
N GLU A 168 -20.60 11.21 -0.85
CA GLU A 168 -22.04 11.10 -1.03
C GLU A 168 -22.77 11.08 0.32
N GLY A 169 -22.29 10.31 1.29
CA GLY A 169 -22.88 10.26 2.63
C GLY A 169 -22.78 11.56 3.43
N LEU A 170 -21.85 12.44 3.06
CA LEU A 170 -21.70 13.79 3.58
C LEU A 170 -22.40 14.85 2.71
N GLU A 171 -23.14 14.43 1.68
CA GLU A 171 -23.85 15.29 0.74
C GLU A 171 -22.94 16.35 0.07
N LEU A 172 -21.68 15.98 -0.21
CA LEU A 172 -20.73 16.86 -0.88
C LEU A 172 -21.04 16.95 -2.38
N SER A 173 -21.11 18.17 -2.91
CA SER A 173 -21.42 18.43 -4.32
C SER A 173 -20.26 18.18 -5.28
N GLU A 174 -19.01 18.17 -4.78
CA GLU A 174 -17.78 18.08 -5.58
C GLU A 174 -17.09 16.72 -5.43
N LEU A 175 -17.69 15.67 -5.99
CA LEU A 175 -17.11 14.31 -5.97
C LEU A 175 -15.80 14.22 -6.78
N ASP A 176 -15.68 15.04 -7.83
CA ASP A 176 -14.53 15.05 -8.75
C ASP A 176 -13.22 15.43 -8.04
N ALA A 177 -13.28 16.15 -6.91
CA ALA A 177 -12.09 16.48 -6.13
C ALA A 177 -11.38 15.20 -5.62
N PHE A 178 -12.13 14.16 -5.27
CA PHE A 178 -11.57 12.89 -4.83
C PHE A 178 -10.99 12.08 -5.98
N ASP A 179 -11.56 12.19 -7.18
CA ASP A 179 -10.99 11.58 -8.38
C ASP A 179 -9.62 12.15 -8.70
N GLU A 180 -9.46 13.47 -8.62
CA GLU A 180 -8.18 14.16 -8.81
C GLU A 180 -7.14 13.73 -7.77
N MET A 181 -7.50 13.70 -6.49
CA MET A 181 -6.61 13.26 -5.41
C MET A 181 -6.23 11.77 -5.52
N SER A 182 -7.11 10.95 -6.10
CA SER A 182 -6.92 9.49 -6.19
C SER A 182 -6.41 9.05 -7.56
N LYS A 183 -6.01 9.97 -8.45
CA LYS A 183 -5.45 9.61 -9.77
C LYS A 183 -4.28 8.64 -9.64
N GLU A 184 -3.43 8.84 -8.63
CA GLU A 184 -2.27 7.99 -8.35
C GLU A 184 -2.65 6.64 -7.71
N ALA A 185 -3.88 6.50 -7.20
CA ALA A 185 -4.36 5.25 -6.63
C ALA A 185 -4.72 4.25 -7.74
N LYS A 186 -5.14 4.73 -8.93
CA LYS A 186 -5.52 3.88 -10.07
C LYS A 186 -4.36 3.11 -10.71
N GLY A 187 -3.12 3.42 -10.34
CA GLY A 187 -1.95 2.71 -10.81
C GLY A 187 -0.66 3.35 -10.29
N MET A 188 0.37 2.53 -10.18
CA MET A 188 1.68 3.03 -9.77
C MET A 188 2.29 3.94 -10.85
N PRO A 189 2.90 5.07 -10.49
CA PRO A 189 3.56 5.94 -11.46
C PRO A 189 4.66 5.20 -12.22
N GLU A 190 4.69 5.40 -13.53
CA GLU A 190 5.74 4.88 -14.40
C GLU A 190 7.08 5.57 -14.15
N ARG A 191 8.14 4.99 -14.71
CA ARG A 191 9.49 5.55 -14.62
C ARG A 191 9.53 6.94 -15.27
N GLY A 192 9.98 7.93 -14.50
CA GLY A 192 10.16 9.31 -14.97
C GLY A 192 8.94 10.20 -14.71
N ALA A 193 7.82 9.63 -14.27
CA ALA A 193 6.73 10.42 -13.70
C ALA A 193 7.19 11.11 -12.40
N PRO A 194 6.58 12.25 -12.03
CA PRO A 194 6.72 12.83 -10.70
C PRO A 194 6.47 11.77 -9.62
N ARG A 195 7.13 11.91 -8.47
CA ARG A 195 6.89 11.01 -7.34
C ARG A 195 5.43 11.12 -6.92
N ALA A 196 4.75 9.98 -6.83
CA ALA A 196 3.43 9.93 -6.22
C ALA A 196 3.50 10.40 -4.76
N ALA A 197 2.47 11.13 -4.35
CA ALA A 197 2.16 11.36 -2.95
C ALA A 197 1.84 10.04 -2.24
N SER A 198 1.19 9.13 -2.94
CA SER A 198 0.85 7.79 -2.46
C SER A 198 2.10 6.89 -2.31
N LEU A 199 2.09 6.01 -1.31
CA LEU A 199 3.17 5.05 -1.03
C LEU A 199 2.60 3.73 -0.49
N LEU A 200 3.27 2.62 -0.80
CA LEU A 200 3.02 1.30 -0.21
C LEU A 200 4.18 0.95 0.69
N ARG A 201 3.87 0.55 1.93
CA ARG A 201 4.87 0.06 2.88
C ARG A 201 4.56 -1.38 3.25
N LEU A 202 5.56 -2.23 3.04
CA LEU A 202 5.52 -3.63 3.49
C LEU A 202 6.42 -3.74 4.71
N PHE A 203 5.95 -4.43 5.73
CA PHE A 203 6.65 -4.58 7.01
C PHE A 203 6.82 -6.06 7.35
N ARG A 204 7.97 -6.39 7.94
CA ARG A 204 8.20 -7.63 8.67
C ARG A 204 8.67 -7.28 10.08
N TYR A 205 7.83 -7.52 11.07
CA TYR A 205 8.19 -7.35 12.47
C TYR A 205 9.00 -8.53 12.97
N VAL A 206 10.01 -8.25 13.79
CA VAL A 206 10.74 -9.28 14.55
C VAL A 206 9.91 -9.56 15.80
N ARG A 207 9.51 -10.82 15.97
CA ARG A 207 8.89 -11.23 17.24
C ARG A 207 10.01 -11.34 18.27
N PRO A 208 9.92 -10.68 19.44
CA PRO A 208 10.83 -11.00 20.52
C PRO A 208 10.68 -12.49 20.78
N GLU A 209 11.80 -13.19 20.96
CA GLU A 209 11.78 -14.57 21.44
C GLU A 209 10.96 -14.52 22.72
N SER A 210 9.77 -15.15 22.71
CA SER A 210 8.97 -15.27 23.92
C SER A 210 9.91 -15.92 24.90
N ALA A 211 10.31 -15.19 25.96
CA ALA A 211 11.20 -15.70 27.00
C ALA A 211 10.70 -17.09 27.31
N SER A 212 11.42 -18.11 26.81
CA SER A 212 11.06 -19.49 27.04
C SER A 212 10.94 -19.57 28.54
N SER A 213 9.82 -20.08 29.02
CA SER A 213 9.54 -20.28 30.44
C SER A 213 10.46 -21.35 31.04
N GLU A 214 11.73 -21.38 30.62
CA GLU A 214 12.86 -22.10 31.20
C GLU A 214 13.24 -21.38 32.49
N GLY A 215 12.42 -21.58 33.51
CA GLY A 215 12.64 -20.97 34.82
C GLY A 215 11.59 -21.30 35.88
N SER A 216 10.50 -21.98 35.54
CA SER A 216 9.69 -22.68 36.56
C SER A 216 10.29 -24.07 36.80
N GLU A 217 11.52 -24.09 37.34
CA GLU A 217 12.07 -25.26 38.01
C GLU A 217 11.21 -25.52 39.27
N ALA A 218 10.10 -26.22 39.06
CA ALA A 218 9.28 -26.75 40.13
C ALA A 218 10.11 -27.82 40.85
N LYS A 219 10.78 -27.40 41.92
CA LYS A 219 11.33 -28.29 42.95
C LYS A 219 10.18 -29.10 43.55
N GLY A 220 10.03 -30.35 43.12
CA GLY A 220 9.16 -31.34 43.76
C GLY A 220 8.72 -32.37 42.72
N GLY A 221 8.88 -33.66 42.90
CA GLY A 221 9.40 -34.48 43.97
C GLY A 221 9.52 -35.90 43.41
N ALA A 222 10.18 -36.75 44.16
CA ALA A 222 10.64 -38.07 43.76
C ALA A 222 9.55 -39.05 43.27
N GLY A 223 9.97 -39.95 42.37
CA GLY A 223 9.56 -41.36 42.42
C GLY A 223 8.68 -41.84 41.28
N GLY A 224 9.25 -42.67 40.40
CA GLY A 224 8.46 -43.47 39.46
C GLY A 224 9.28 -44.20 38.40
N LYS A 225 9.90 -45.33 38.76
CA LYS A 225 10.48 -46.29 37.81
C LYS A 225 9.35 -47.06 37.10
N GLY A 226 9.38 -47.11 35.77
CA GLY A 226 8.64 -48.06 34.92
C GLY A 226 8.93 -47.77 33.45
N LYS A 227 9.98 -48.37 32.86
CA LYS A 227 10.00 -49.65 32.12
C LYS A 227 9.22 -49.60 30.78
N ALA A 228 10.01 -49.43 29.72
CA ALA A 228 9.95 -49.98 28.36
C ALA A 228 8.59 -50.23 27.67
N GLU A 229 8.42 -49.72 26.45
CA GLU A 229 8.27 -50.60 25.27
C GLU A 229 8.49 -49.85 23.94
N SER A 230 8.92 -50.62 22.94
CA SER A 230 9.43 -50.24 21.64
C SER A 230 8.45 -50.66 20.54
N ALA A 231 8.08 -49.75 19.63
CA ALA A 231 7.59 -50.04 18.27
C ALA A 231 7.66 -48.70 17.49
N SER A 232 8.47 -48.49 16.46
CA SER A 232 8.57 -49.11 15.12
C SER A 232 7.39 -48.79 14.18
N SER A 233 7.74 -48.11 13.06
CA SER A 233 7.08 -48.01 11.73
C SER A 233 5.99 -46.93 11.51
N PRO A 234 5.72 -46.54 10.23
CA PRO A 234 6.62 -46.35 9.09
C PRO A 234 6.41 -45.02 8.33
N ARG A 235 7.37 -44.69 7.45
CA ARG A 235 7.34 -43.59 6.47
C ARG A 235 6.16 -43.69 5.51
N HIS A 236 5.44 -42.58 5.33
CA HIS A 236 4.63 -42.33 4.14
C HIS A 236 5.29 -41.27 3.26
N THR A 237 5.82 -41.71 2.12
CA THR A 237 6.08 -40.87 0.95
C THR A 237 4.78 -40.66 0.19
N LYS A 238 4.35 -39.41 0.01
CA LYS A 238 3.39 -39.04 -1.05
C LYS A 238 3.92 -37.86 -1.83
N THR A 239 4.39 -38.20 -3.03
CA THR A 239 4.44 -37.36 -4.22
C THR A 239 3.07 -36.74 -4.49
N SER A 240 3.03 -35.43 -4.74
CA SER A 240 1.88 -34.77 -5.38
C SER A 240 2.39 -33.79 -6.41
N ALA A 241 2.14 -34.13 -7.67
CA ALA A 241 2.38 -33.31 -8.82
C ALA A 241 1.28 -32.23 -8.97
N SER A 242 1.67 -31.14 -9.62
CA SER A 242 0.89 -30.39 -10.61
C SER A 242 -0.46 -29.79 -10.19
N SER A 243 -0.48 -28.46 -10.06
CA SER A 243 -1.60 -27.66 -10.55
C SER A 243 -1.10 -26.29 -11.01
N ARG A 244 -0.82 -26.16 -12.31
CA ARG A 244 -0.71 -24.86 -12.97
C ARG A 244 -2.14 -24.34 -13.17
N SER A 245 -2.61 -23.46 -12.30
CA SER A 245 -3.85 -22.71 -12.57
C SER A 245 -3.52 -21.58 -13.55
N SER A 246 -3.85 -21.77 -14.82
CA SER A 246 -3.88 -20.68 -15.79
C SER A 246 -5.04 -19.75 -15.42
N TRP A 247 -4.71 -18.59 -14.84
CA TRP A 247 -5.68 -17.52 -14.64
C TRP A 247 -5.97 -16.85 -15.98
N VAL A 248 -7.23 -16.91 -16.42
CA VAL A 248 -7.74 -16.14 -17.56
C VAL A 248 -8.51 -14.95 -16.97
N PRO A 249 -8.14 -13.69 -17.27
CA PRO A 249 -8.85 -12.54 -16.74
C PRO A 249 -10.26 -12.49 -17.35
N ARG A 250 -11.29 -12.61 -16.50
CA ARG A 250 -12.68 -12.39 -16.90
C ARG A 250 -12.97 -10.89 -16.99
N ARG A 251 -13.22 -10.45 -18.23
CA ARG A 251 -14.09 -9.36 -18.69
C ARG A 251 -14.20 -8.12 -17.79
N ALA A 252 -13.64 -7.04 -18.31
CA ALA A 252 -13.92 -5.66 -17.94
C ALA A 252 -15.42 -5.41 -17.69
N TRP A 253 -15.73 -4.79 -16.55
CA TRP A 253 -17.01 -4.17 -16.28
C TRP A 253 -17.20 -3.00 -17.26
N THR A 254 -17.92 -3.23 -18.36
CA THR A 254 -18.41 -2.15 -19.20
C THR A 254 -19.55 -1.46 -18.46
N ARG A 255 -19.27 -0.25 -17.96
CA ARG A 255 -20.27 0.70 -17.46
C ARG A 255 -21.28 0.95 -18.58
N ALA A 256 -22.53 0.50 -18.37
CA ALA A 256 -23.62 0.79 -19.30
C ALA A 256 -23.86 2.30 -19.31
N THR A 257 -23.58 2.93 -20.45
CA THR A 257 -23.99 4.33 -20.68
C THR A 257 -25.51 4.36 -20.90
N PRO A 258 -26.24 5.32 -20.31
CA PRO A 258 -27.62 5.51 -20.64
C PRO A 258 -27.73 6.00 -22.09
N ARG A 259 -28.49 5.28 -22.92
CA ARG A 259 -28.94 5.74 -24.24
C ARG A 259 -29.85 6.97 -24.05
N GLY A 260 -29.25 8.15 -24.10
CA GLY A 260 -29.95 9.42 -24.28
C GLY A 260 -30.41 9.58 -25.73
N GLY A 261 -31.71 9.81 -25.90
CA GLY A 261 -32.41 9.88 -27.17
C GLY A 261 -32.03 11.05 -28.06
N GLY A 262 -32.37 10.89 -29.34
CA GLY A 262 -32.05 11.82 -30.42
C GLY A 262 -32.65 13.22 -30.24
N SER A 263 -31.87 14.22 -30.65
CA SER A 263 -32.35 15.55 -30.97
C SER A 263 -32.01 15.82 -32.43
N ALA A 264 -33.06 16.08 -33.22
CA ALA A 264 -32.98 16.32 -34.65
C ALA A 264 -32.33 17.69 -34.93
N SER A 265 -31.19 17.67 -35.63
CA SER A 265 -30.56 18.88 -36.16
C SER A 265 -31.36 19.43 -37.34
N ARG A 266 -32.08 20.54 -37.12
CA ARG A 266 -32.65 21.41 -38.17
C ARG A 266 -31.52 21.99 -39.01
N THR A 267 -31.55 21.72 -40.30
CA THR A 267 -30.76 22.39 -41.33
C THR A 267 -31.35 23.77 -41.62
N HIS A 268 -30.55 24.82 -41.44
CA HIS A 268 -30.86 26.17 -41.94
C HIS A 268 -30.14 26.37 -43.29
N PRO A 269 -30.82 26.80 -44.37
CA PRO A 269 -30.16 27.13 -45.63
C PRO A 269 -29.56 28.54 -45.60
N LEU A 270 -28.28 28.65 -45.97
CA LEU A 270 -27.60 29.92 -46.24
C LEU A 270 -28.10 30.54 -47.56
N SER A 271 -28.76 31.69 -47.46
CA SER A 271 -29.07 32.55 -48.61
C SER A 271 -27.82 33.24 -49.14
N ARG A 272 -27.48 32.94 -50.40
CA ARG A 272 -26.59 33.73 -51.25
C ARG A 272 -27.15 35.14 -51.45
N ARG A 273 -26.39 36.17 -51.11
CA ARG A 273 -26.63 37.54 -51.57
C ARG A 273 -25.50 37.98 -52.51
N ARG A 274 -25.80 38.00 -53.81
CA ARG A 274 -25.03 38.71 -54.84
C ARG A 274 -25.09 40.21 -54.54
N LYS A 275 -23.97 40.92 -54.69
CA LYS A 275 -23.95 42.34 -55.00
C LYS A 275 -23.23 42.53 -56.32
N SER A 276 -23.91 43.25 -57.20
CA SER A 276 -23.42 43.98 -58.37
C SER A 276 -22.41 45.05 -57.97
#